data_AF-A0AAE0FXC3-F1
#
_entry.id   AF-A0AAE0FXC3-F1
#
_cell.length_a   1.000
_cell.length_b   1.000
_cell.length_c   1.000
_cell.angle_alpha   90.00
_cell.angle_beta   90.00
_cell.angle_gamma   90.00
#
_symmetry.space_group_name_H-M   'P 1'
#
loop_
_entity.id
_entity.type
_entity.pdbx_description
1 polymer ?
#
loop_
_entity_poly.entity_id
_entity_poly.type
_entity_poly.pdbx_seq_one_letter_code
_entity_poly.pdbx_strand_id
1 'polypeptide(L)'
;MMASAQAIRTPVTDLFGIKHPVLLAGMNVAAGPELAAAVTNAGGLGVIGGVGYTPEQLQQNVNEIKAALNDKNAPFGVDLLLPKVGEGARATNHDYTHGSLDALIDVVSGPNLVRGCLTESAAA
;
A
#
# COMPACT_ATOMS: atom_id res chain seq x y z
N MET A 1 9.95 21.04 4.06
CA MET A 1 10.87 20.42 5.04
C MET A 1 11.70 19.39 4.28
N MET A 2 13.02 19.57 4.18
CA MET A 2 13.89 18.63 3.45
C MET A 2 14.15 17.42 4.36
N ALA A 3 13.77 16.21 3.93
CA ALA A 3 14.08 14.97 4.65
C ALA A 3 15.60 14.82 4.85
N SER A 4 16.01 14.37 6.04
CA SER A 4 17.42 14.29 6.47
C SER A 4 18.25 13.34 5.58
N ALA A 5 19.59 13.43 5.68
CA ALA A 5 20.48 12.51 5.00
C ALA A 5 20.32 11.07 5.52
N GLN A 6 20.54 10.08 4.65
CA GLN A 6 20.42 8.66 5.01
C GLN A 6 21.49 8.28 6.05
N ALA A 7 21.06 7.89 7.24
CA ALA A 7 21.93 7.43 8.32
C ALA A 7 22.03 5.90 8.41
N ILE A 8 20.95 5.18 8.07
CA ILE A 8 20.88 3.71 8.11
C ILE A 8 20.54 3.22 6.70
N ARG A 9 21.47 2.48 6.09
CA ARG A 9 21.29 1.86 4.78
C ARG A 9 21.09 0.36 4.93
N THR A 10 20.06 -0.18 4.29
CA THR A 10 19.68 -1.60 4.31
C THR A 10 19.25 -2.05 2.90
N PRO A 11 19.13 -3.35 2.62
CA PRO A 11 18.56 -3.81 1.35
C PRO A 11 17.19 -3.23 1.04
N VAL A 12 16.38 -2.93 2.06
CA VAL A 12 15.06 -2.30 1.92
C VAL A 12 15.16 -0.87 1.37
N THR A 13 16.12 -0.07 1.89
CA THR A 13 16.32 1.30 1.38
C THR A 13 16.79 1.30 -0.06
N ASP A 14 17.62 0.33 -0.44
CA ASP A 14 18.13 0.19 -1.81
C ASP A 14 17.04 -0.30 -2.77
N LEU A 15 16.26 -1.30 -2.35
CA LEU A 15 15.21 -1.91 -3.16
C LEU A 15 14.12 -0.91 -3.55
N PHE A 16 13.71 -0.06 -2.61
CA PHE A 16 12.61 0.89 -2.82
C PHE A 16 13.07 2.31 -3.12
N GLY A 17 14.38 2.61 -3.05
CA GLY A 17 14.88 3.97 -3.25
C GLY A 17 14.45 4.95 -2.16
N ILE A 18 14.26 4.48 -0.92
CA ILE A 18 13.85 5.29 0.23
C ILE A 18 15.04 5.62 1.14
N LYS A 19 14.95 6.71 1.90
CA LYS A 19 16.04 7.19 2.76
C LYS A 19 16.10 6.45 4.10
N HIS A 20 14.94 6.13 4.64
CA HIS A 20 14.80 5.51 5.96
C HIS A 20 14.20 4.11 5.81
N PRO A 21 14.73 3.08 6.49
CA PRO A 21 14.16 1.73 6.49
C PRO A 21 12.89 1.67 7.37
N VAL A 22 11.95 2.58 7.13
CA VAL A 22 10.71 2.74 7.88
C VAL A 22 9.55 2.60 6.91
N LEU A 23 8.70 1.61 7.18
CA LEU A 23 7.51 1.31 6.40
C LEU A 23 6.29 1.55 7.30
N LEU A 24 5.32 2.29 6.78
CA LEU A 24 4.00 2.38 7.41
C LEU A 24 3.25 1.08 7.15
N ALA A 25 2.64 0.46 8.17
CA ALA A 25 1.78 -0.70 7.97
C ALA A 25 0.44 -0.27 7.35
N GLY A 26 -0.03 -0.99 6.33
CA GLY A 26 -1.27 -0.71 5.62
C GLY A 26 -2.53 -1.10 6.40
N MET A 27 -2.79 -0.43 7.51
CA MET A 27 -3.98 -0.69 8.33
C MET A 27 -5.15 0.16 7.83
N ASN A 28 -6.17 -0.46 7.20
CA ASN A 28 -7.38 0.28 6.82
C ASN A 28 -7.98 0.97 8.08
N VAL A 29 -8.64 2.13 7.89
CA VAL A 29 -9.19 3.02 8.92
C VAL A 29 -8.13 3.80 9.73
N ALA A 30 -6.92 3.27 9.92
CA ALA A 30 -5.86 3.93 10.68
C ALA A 30 -4.77 4.60 9.81
N ALA A 31 -4.46 4.02 8.65
CA ALA A 31 -3.42 4.48 7.72
C ALA A 31 -4.04 5.04 6.43
N GLY A 32 -4.59 6.25 6.52
CA GLY A 32 -5.19 6.97 5.39
C GLY A 32 -4.16 7.62 4.45
N PRO A 33 -4.63 8.22 3.34
CA PRO A 33 -3.78 8.77 2.28
C PRO A 33 -2.84 9.89 2.77
N GLU A 34 -3.32 10.76 3.66
CA GLU A 34 -2.50 11.85 4.23
C GLU A 34 -1.30 11.31 5.01
N LEU A 35 -1.51 10.28 5.86
CA LEU A 35 -0.45 9.66 6.64
C LEU A 35 0.58 8.95 5.75
N ALA A 36 0.10 8.21 4.75
CA ALA A 36 0.98 7.54 3.78
C ALA A 36 1.84 8.57 3.02
N ALA A 37 1.24 9.66 2.54
CA ALA A 37 1.98 10.73 1.88
C ALA A 37 3.00 11.41 2.81
N ALA A 38 2.65 11.65 4.07
CA ALA A 38 3.56 12.22 5.07
C ALA A 38 4.79 11.33 5.31
N VAL A 39 4.59 10.02 5.45
CA VAL A 39 5.68 9.03 5.63
C VAL A 39 6.58 8.98 4.38
N THR A 40 6.00 8.93 3.18
CA THR A 40 6.77 8.97 1.93
C THR A 40 7.55 10.27 1.79
N ASN A 41 6.94 11.43 2.08
CA ASN A 41 7.59 12.74 2.04
C ASN A 41 8.73 12.86 3.06
N ALA A 42 8.64 12.16 4.20
CA ALA A 42 9.71 12.08 5.19
C ALA A 42 10.86 11.15 4.77
N GLY A 43 10.71 10.40 3.67
CA GLY A 43 11.74 9.50 3.12
C GLY A 43 11.60 8.03 3.55
N GLY A 44 10.45 7.63 4.10
CA GLY A 44 10.07 6.22 4.29
C GLY A 44 9.19 5.70 3.14
N LEU A 45 8.55 4.55 3.35
CA LEU A 45 7.54 4.00 2.44
C LEU A 45 6.15 4.08 3.10
N GLY A 46 5.31 5.01 2.63
CA GLY A 46 3.91 5.06 3.01
C GLY A 46 3.10 3.95 2.35
N VAL A 47 2.22 3.30 3.11
CA VAL A 47 1.32 2.24 2.63
C VAL A 47 -0.08 2.47 3.22
N ILE A 48 -1.11 2.39 2.38
CA ILE A 48 -2.51 2.39 2.83
C ILE A 48 -3.08 0.97 2.83
N GLY A 49 -4.07 0.70 3.69
CA GLY A 49 -4.82 -0.57 3.65
C GLY A 49 -5.99 -0.49 2.68
N GLY A 50 -6.10 -1.44 1.76
CA GLY A 50 -7.17 -1.48 0.74
C GLY A 50 -8.37 -2.37 1.09
N VAL A 51 -8.37 -3.02 2.26
CA VAL A 51 -9.43 -3.94 2.70
C VAL A 51 -10.77 -3.22 2.77
N GLY A 52 -11.79 -3.72 2.08
CA GLY A 52 -13.14 -3.16 2.11
C GLY A 52 -13.33 -1.90 1.24
N TYR A 53 -12.31 -1.46 0.49
CA TYR A 53 -12.51 -0.44 -0.54
C TYR A 53 -13.07 -1.03 -1.83
N THR A 54 -13.93 -0.25 -2.48
CA THR A 54 -14.23 -0.46 -3.90
C THR A 54 -13.04 0.00 -4.75
N PRO A 55 -12.93 -0.45 -6.02
CA PRO A 55 -11.90 0.04 -6.94
C PRO A 55 -11.88 1.57 -7.07
N GLU A 56 -13.06 2.20 -7.10
CA GLU A 56 -13.20 3.67 -7.17
C GLU A 56 -12.64 4.35 -5.91
N GLN A 57 -12.99 3.86 -4.72
CA GLN A 57 -12.49 4.39 -3.45
C GLN A 57 -10.96 4.25 -3.36
N LEU A 58 -10.43 3.08 -3.74
CA LEU A 58 -9.00 2.86 -3.75
C LEU A 58 -8.30 3.80 -4.75
N GLN A 59 -8.86 3.96 -5.94
CA GLN A 59 -8.32 4.88 -6.95
C GLN A 59 -8.31 6.33 -6.46
N GLN A 60 -9.36 6.75 -5.75
CA GLN A 60 -9.43 8.08 -5.15
C GLN A 60 -8.34 8.27 -4.08
N ASN A 61 -8.17 7.32 -3.17
CA ASN A 61 -7.10 7.36 -2.17
C ASN A 61 -5.70 7.42 -2.81
N VAL A 62 -5.46 6.62 -3.85
CA VAL A 62 -4.20 6.66 -4.62
C VAL A 62 -3.96 8.04 -5.23
N ASN A 63 -5.00 8.69 -5.76
CA ASN A 63 -4.89 10.03 -6.32
C ASN A 63 -4.59 11.08 -5.25
N GLU A 64 -5.21 10.98 -4.07
CA GLU A 64 -4.95 11.87 -2.94
C GLU A 64 -3.51 11.78 -2.46
N ILE A 65 -2.95 10.57 -2.35
CA ILE A 65 -1.53 10.39 -2.03
C ILE A 65 -0.67 11.09 -3.07
N LYS A 66 -0.85 10.78 -4.36
CA LYS A 66 -0.08 11.38 -5.46
C LYS A 66 -0.15 12.92 -5.45
N ALA A 67 -1.31 13.48 -5.13
CA ALA A 67 -1.49 14.93 -5.01
C ALA A 67 -0.64 15.51 -3.86
N ALA A 68 -0.60 14.84 -2.71
CA ALA A 68 0.13 15.26 -1.51
C ALA A 68 1.65 14.98 -1.51
N LEU A 69 2.17 14.17 -2.45
CA LEU A 69 3.61 13.91 -2.55
C LEU A 69 4.40 15.14 -3.04
N ASN A 70 5.52 15.42 -2.38
CA ASN A 70 6.48 16.46 -2.78
C ASN A 70 7.25 16.05 -4.05
N ASP A 71 7.67 14.79 -4.12
CA ASP A 71 8.25 14.17 -5.32
C ASP A 71 7.20 13.25 -5.95
N LYS A 72 6.79 13.56 -7.18
CA LYS A 72 5.74 12.83 -7.90
C LYS A 72 6.15 11.43 -8.32
N ASN A 73 7.44 11.11 -8.24
CA ASN A 73 8.00 9.80 -8.52
C ASN A 73 8.30 9.03 -7.22
N ALA A 74 8.04 9.60 -6.04
CA ALA A 74 8.32 8.92 -4.78
C ALA A 74 7.44 7.69 -4.60
N PRO A 75 8.01 6.60 -4.04
CA PRO A 75 7.30 5.33 -3.89
C PRO A 75 6.27 5.38 -2.75
N PHE A 76 5.13 4.73 -2.98
CA PHE A 76 4.16 4.36 -1.94
C PHE A 76 3.50 3.04 -2.32
N GLY A 77 2.81 2.42 -1.36
CA GLY A 77 2.18 1.11 -1.53
C GLY A 77 0.71 1.06 -1.13
N VAL A 78 0.09 -0.06 -1.48
CA VAL A 78 -1.26 -0.46 -1.01
C VAL A 78 -1.13 -1.89 -0.48
N ASP A 79 -1.67 -2.13 0.71
CA ASP A 79 -1.80 -3.45 1.31
C ASP A 79 -3.19 -4.01 0.97
N LEU A 80 -3.21 -5.04 0.11
CA LEU A 80 -4.42 -5.77 -0.26
C LEU A 80 -4.39 -7.15 0.38
N LEU A 81 -5.49 -7.50 1.04
CA LEU A 81 -5.75 -8.89 1.41
C LEU A 81 -6.22 -9.64 0.15
N LEU A 82 -5.59 -10.78 -0.14
CA LEU A 82 -6.03 -11.67 -1.22
C LEU A 82 -6.93 -12.79 -0.67
N PRO A 83 -8.19 -12.91 -1.14
CA PRO A 83 -9.10 -13.93 -0.64
C PRO A 83 -8.73 -15.29 -1.21
N LYS A 84 -8.50 -16.28 -0.35
CA LYS A 84 -8.45 -17.69 -0.77
C LYS A 84 -9.84 -18.29 -0.67
N VAL A 85 -10.44 -18.60 -1.82
CA VAL A 85 -11.76 -19.24 -1.96
C VAL A 85 -11.63 -20.57 -2.71
N GLY A 86 -12.50 -21.53 -2.40
CA GLY A 86 -12.48 -22.86 -3.02
C GLY A 86 -11.75 -23.93 -2.21
N GLU A 87 -11.21 -24.94 -2.89
CA GLU A 87 -10.60 -26.11 -2.25
C GLU A 87 -9.41 -25.72 -1.35
N GLY A 88 -9.41 -26.20 -0.12
CA GLY A 88 -8.37 -25.90 0.87
C GLY A 88 -8.42 -24.49 1.46
N ALA A 89 -9.51 -23.74 1.25
CA ALA A 89 -9.81 -22.53 2.02
C ALA A 89 -10.35 -22.88 3.42
N ARG A 90 -10.12 -22.01 4.40
CA ARG A 90 -10.77 -22.12 5.72
C ARG A 90 -12.27 -21.90 5.57
N ALA A 91 -13.09 -22.52 6.41
CA ALA A 91 -14.55 -22.35 6.36
C ALA A 91 -15.01 -20.90 6.62
N THR A 92 -14.17 -20.09 7.27
CA THR A 92 -14.42 -18.66 7.51
C THR A 92 -14.01 -17.76 6.36
N ASN A 93 -13.24 -18.26 5.40
CA ASN A 93 -12.84 -17.48 4.23
C ASN A 93 -14.04 -17.28 3.31
N HIS A 94 -14.21 -16.04 2.89
CA HIS A 94 -15.16 -15.64 1.88
C HIS A 94 -14.50 -14.55 1.04
N ASP A 95 -15.05 -14.31 -0.15
CA ASP A 95 -14.60 -13.21 -0.99
C ASP A 95 -15.13 -11.87 -0.44
N TYR A 96 -14.27 -11.18 0.32
CA TYR A 96 -14.52 -9.83 0.81
C TYR A 96 -14.27 -8.73 -0.24
N THR A 97 -13.83 -9.09 -1.46
CA THR A 97 -13.72 -8.15 -2.59
C THR A 97 -15.01 -8.10 -3.42
N HIS A 98 -15.97 -8.98 -3.14
CA HIS A 98 -17.26 -9.05 -3.84
C HIS A 98 -17.10 -9.14 -5.37
N GLY A 99 -16.17 -9.97 -5.85
CA GLY A 99 -15.87 -10.15 -7.26
C GLY A 99 -15.04 -9.04 -7.90
N SER A 100 -14.54 -8.07 -7.14
CA SER A 100 -13.80 -6.91 -7.66
C SER A 100 -12.27 -7.03 -7.55
N LEU A 101 -11.74 -8.21 -7.20
CA LEU A 101 -10.30 -8.41 -6.97
C LEU A 101 -9.44 -7.96 -8.16
N ASP A 102 -9.79 -8.36 -9.37
CA ASP A 102 -9.00 -8.01 -10.57
C ASP A 102 -8.96 -6.48 -10.77
N ALA A 103 -10.09 -5.80 -10.60
CA ALA A 103 -10.16 -4.34 -10.70
C ALA A 103 -9.35 -3.64 -9.59
N LEU A 104 -9.29 -4.21 -8.37
CA LEU A 104 -8.44 -3.70 -7.30
C LEU A 104 -6.95 -3.89 -7.65
N ILE A 105 -6.57 -5.03 -8.22
CA ILE A 105 -5.20 -5.31 -8.68
C ILE A 105 -4.80 -4.35 -9.80
N ASP A 106 -5.71 -4.02 -10.72
CA ASP A 106 -5.45 -3.05 -11.80
C ASP A 106 -5.15 -1.66 -11.26
N VAL A 107 -5.90 -1.19 -10.26
CA VAL A 107 -5.62 0.09 -9.58
C VAL A 107 -4.24 0.08 -8.93
N VAL A 108 -3.85 -1.03 -8.32
CA VAL A 108 -2.56 -1.20 -7.65
C VAL A 108 -1.39 -1.34 -8.63
N SER A 109 -1.64 -1.76 -9.87
CA SER A 109 -0.59 -2.02 -10.87
C SER A 109 -0.14 -0.77 -11.65
N GLY A 110 -0.61 0.43 -11.29
CA GLY A 110 -0.26 1.68 -11.96
C GLY A 110 1.23 2.07 -11.84
N PRO A 111 1.73 2.97 -12.73
CA PRO A 111 3.17 3.18 -12.98
C PRO A 111 4.01 3.77 -11.83
N ASN A 112 3.41 4.13 -10.68
CA ASN A 112 4.12 4.73 -9.55
C ASN A 112 3.94 3.96 -8.23
N LEU A 113 3.31 2.78 -8.26
CA LEU A 113 3.11 2.00 -7.05
C LEU A 113 4.27 1.03 -6.84
N VAL A 114 4.91 1.11 -5.68
CA VAL A 114 5.73 -0.01 -5.23
C VAL A 114 4.78 -1.15 -4.94
N ARG A 115 5.01 -2.29 -5.59
CA ARG A 115 4.31 -3.54 -5.33
C ARG A 115 4.54 -3.94 -3.87
N GLY A 116 3.67 -3.46 -2.99
CA GLY A 116 3.66 -3.75 -1.56
C GLY A 116 3.21 -5.18 -1.31
N CYS A 117 3.67 -5.74 -0.20
CA CYS A 117 3.49 -7.11 0.24
C CYS A 117 2.07 -7.63 -0.04
N LEU A 118 1.91 -8.52 -1.02
CA LEU A 118 0.69 -9.28 -1.24
C LEU A 118 0.61 -10.31 -0.10
N THR A 119 0.05 -9.91 1.04
CA THR A 119 -0.16 -10.87 2.12
C THR A 119 -1.37 -11.72 1.75
N GLU A 120 -1.16 -13.02 1.52
CA GLU A 120 -2.25 -13.97 1.49
C GLU A 120 -2.99 -13.86 2.83
N SER A 121 -4.27 -13.53 2.79
CA SER A 121 -5.10 -13.49 3.98
C SER A 121 -5.27 -14.90 4.51
N ALA A 122 -4.36 -15.30 5.41
CA ALA A 122 -4.72 -16.19 6.49
C ALA A 122 -5.59 -15.36 7.44
N ALA A 123 -6.85 -15.15 7.06
CA ALA A 123 -7.82 -14.48 7.90
C ALA A 123 -7.73 -15.07 9.31
N ALA A 124 -7.49 -14.18 10.28
CA ALA A 124 -7.51 -14.47 11.70
C ALA A 124 -8.84 -15.10 12.12
#